data_AF-A0A550GIU4-F1
#
_entry.id   AF-A0A550GIU4-F1
#
_cell.length_a   1.000
_cell.length_b   1.000
_cell.length_c   1.000
_cell.angle_alpha   90.00
_cell.angle_beta   90.00
_cell.angle_gamma   90.00
#
_symmetry.space_group_name_H-M   'P 1'
#
loop_
_entity.id
_entity.type
_entity.pdbx_description
1 polymer ?
#
loop_
_entity_poly.entity_id
_entity_poly.type
_entity_poly.pdbx_seq_one_letter_code
_entity_poly.pdbx_strand_id
1 'polypeptide(L)' 'KEALDELENSKLMRETLGETTFENFLREKRKEWDLYRTQVSEWEVNRYIRRL' A
#
# COMPACT_ATOMS: atom_id res chain seq x y z
N LYS A 1 -4.30 0.82 -2.56
CA LYS A 1 -3.66 0.93 -3.90
C LYS A 1 -3.96 2.28 -4.55
N GLU A 2 -5.23 2.60 -4.79
CA GLU A 2 -5.68 3.87 -5.40
C GLU A 2 -5.09 5.13 -4.73
N ALA A 3 -5.03 5.18 -3.39
CA ALA A 3 -4.45 6.33 -2.68
C ALA A 3 -2.95 6.55 -2.95
N LEU A 4 -2.16 5.50 -3.20
CA LEU A 4 -0.73 5.66 -3.53
C LEU A 4 -0.54 6.08 -4.99
N ASP A 5 -1.43 5.63 -5.87
CA ASP A 5 -1.42 6.00 -7.28
C ASP A 5 -1.83 7.48 -7.46
N GLU A 6 -2.79 7.97 -6.68
CA GLU A 6 -3.13 9.40 -6.62
C GLU A 6 -2.01 10.25 -6.00
N LEU A 7 -1.37 9.74 -4.94
CA LEU A 7 -0.23 10.44 -4.31
C LEU A 7 0.92 10.63 -5.29
N GLU A 8 1.24 9.62 -6.10
CA GLU A 8 2.34 9.63 -7.08
C GLU A 8 2.20 10.76 -8.12
N ASN A 9 0.96 11.10 -8.48
CA ASN A 9 0.64 12.15 -9.44
C ASN A 9 0.53 13.55 -8.79
N SER A 10 0.61 13.66 -7.46
CA SER A 10 0.45 14.92 -6.75
C SER A 10 1.74 15.74 -6.72
N LYS A 11 1.79 16.78 -7.57
CA LYS A 11 2.90 17.75 -7.60
C LYS A 11 3.07 18.48 -6.27
N LEU A 12 1.97 18.84 -5.61
CA LEU A 12 1.99 19.48 -4.28
C LEU A 12 2.71 18.61 -3.25
N MET A 13 2.39 17.31 -3.22
CA MET A 13 2.99 16.40 -2.24
C MET A 13 4.46 16.14 -2.52
N ARG A 14 4.85 16.06 -3.81
CA ARG A 14 6.26 15.95 -4.22
C ARG A 14 7.08 17.17 -3.81
N GLU A 15 6.55 18.37 -4.01
CA GLU A 15 7.21 19.62 -3.58
C GLU A 15 7.26 19.77 -2.05
N THR A 16 6.20 19.37 -1.36
CA THR A 16 6.10 19.51 0.11
C THR A 16 7.04 18.55 0.84
N LEU A 17 7.16 17.31 0.39
CA LEU A 17 8.01 16.29 1.01
C LEU A 17 9.45 16.31 0.51
N GLY A 18 9.67 16.88 -0.69
CA GLY A 18 10.93 16.82 -1.42
C GLY A 18 11.13 15.47 -2.12
N GLU A 19 11.90 15.49 -3.21
CA GLU A 19 12.05 14.37 -4.15
C GLU A 19 12.42 13.05 -3.47
N THR A 20 13.53 13.03 -2.72
CA THR A 20 14.05 11.81 -2.09
C THR A 20 13.10 11.23 -1.05
N THR A 21 12.45 12.08 -0.25
CA THR A 21 11.51 11.63 0.79
C THR A 21 10.24 11.07 0.15
N PHE A 22 9.72 11.74 -0.88
CA PHE A 22 8.54 11.34 -1.62
C PHE A 22 8.73 9.97 -2.29
N GLU A 23 9.84 9.77 -3.00
CA GLU A 23 10.17 8.49 -3.63
C GLU A 23 10.34 7.36 -2.62
N ASN A 24 11.05 7.62 -1.51
CA ASN A 24 11.23 6.64 -0.45
C ASN A 24 9.89 6.27 0.20
N PHE A 25 9.03 7.25 0.46
CA PHE A 25 7.71 7.03 1.03
C PHE A 25 6.84 6.14 0.14
N LEU A 26 6.73 6.46 -1.16
CA LEU A 26 5.97 5.67 -2.12
C LEU A 26 6.49 4.23 -2.19
N ARG A 27 7.81 4.04 -2.26
CA ARG A 27 8.43 2.72 -2.33
C ARG A 27 8.10 1.87 -1.11
N GLU A 28 8.29 2.40 0.09
CA GLU A 28 8.04 1.64 1.32
C GLU A 28 6.55 1.33 1.49
N LYS A 29 5.65 2.27 1.15
CA LYS A 29 4.21 2.03 1.21
C LYS A 29 3.70 1.04 0.18
N ARG A 30 4.30 1.00 -1.02
CA ARG A 30 3.99 -0.04 -2.02
C ARG A 30 4.44 -1.43 -1.55
N LYS A 31 5.62 -1.55 -0.93
CA LYS A 31 6.08 -2.81 -0.32
C LYS A 31 5.15 -3.28 0.80
N GLU A 32 4.74 -2.38 1.68
CA GLU A 32 3.79 -2.68 2.76
C GLU A 32 2.46 -3.19 2.21
N TRP A 33 1.95 -2.56 1.16
CA TRP A 33 0.74 -3.00 0.47
C TRP A 33 0.89 -4.40 -0.16
N ASP A 34 2.02 -4.66 -0.82
CA ASP A 34 2.29 -5.98 -1.41
C ASP A 34 2.42 -7.08 -0.35
N LEU A 35 3.04 -6.78 0.80
CA LEU A 35 3.08 -7.72 1.92
C LEU A 35 1.67 -8.01 2.44
N TYR A 36 0.88 -6.97 2.70
CA TYR A 36 -0.48 -7.11 3.22
C TYR A 36 -1.38 -7.95 2.31
N ARG A 37 -1.36 -7.71 0.99
CA ARG A 37 -2.24 -8.46 0.05
C ARG A 37 -1.82 -9.92 -0.17
N THR A 38 -0.60 -10.30 0.22
CA THR A 38 -0.10 -11.68 0.10
C THR A 38 -0.36 -12.48 1.38
N GLN A 39 -0.74 -11.81 2.46
CA GLN A 39 -1.06 -12.45 3.73
C GLN A 39 -2.50 -12.94 3.72
N VAL A 40 -2.69 -14.22 4.05
CA VAL A 40 -4.02 -14.76 4.35
C VAL A 40 -4.37 -14.38 5.79
N SER A 41 -5.40 -13.57 5.93
CA SER A 41 -5.91 -13.12 7.23
C SER A 41 -6.75 -14.20 7.92
N GLU A 42 -6.81 -14.18 9.25
CA GLU A 42 -7.70 -15.08 10.00
C GLU A 42 -9.17 -14.95 9.59
N TRP A 43 -9.58 -13.76 9.15
CA TRP A 43 -10.92 -13.54 8.59
C TRP A 43 -11.14 -14.37 7.32
N GLU A 44 -10.16 -14.42 6.42
CA GLU A 44 -10.24 -15.21 5.19
C GLU A 44 -10.27 -16.71 5.51
N VAL A 45 -9.45 -17.17 6.45
CA VAL A 45 -9.47 -18.56 6.93
C VAL A 45 -10.83 -18.93 7.51
N ASN A 46 -11.37 -18.12 8.43
CA ASN A 46 -12.67 -18.39 9.06
C ASN A 46 -13.83 -18.33 8.06
N ARG A 47 -13.74 -17.49 7.02
CA ARG A 47 -14.82 -17.33 6.04
C ARG A 47 -14.82 -18.40 4.96
N TYR A 48 -13.65 -18.83 4.49
CA TYR A 48 -13.55 -19.72 3.33
C TYR A 48 -13.16 -21.16 3.69
N ILE A 49 -12.40 -21.39 4.76
CA ILE A 49 -11.91 -22.74 5.12
C ILE A 49 -12.88 -23.46 6.06
N ARG A 50 -13.51 -22.77 7.04
CA ARG A 50 -14.51 -23.39 7.94
C ARG A 50 -15.83 -23.79 7.26
N ARG A 51 -16.00 -23.46 5.97
CA ARG A 51 -17.20 -23.76 5.19
C ARG A 51 -17.05 -25.01 4.31
N LEU A 52 -15.86 -25.64 4.33
CA LEU A 52 -15.57 -26.97 3.79
C LEU A 52 -15.69 -28.01 4.90
#